data_AF-K2FBN6-F1
#
_entry.id   AF-K2FBN6-F1
#
_cell.length_a   1.000
_cell.length_b   1.000
_cell.length_c   1.000
_cell.angle_alpha   90.00
_cell.angle_beta   90.00
_cell.angle_gamma   90.00
#
_symmetry.space_group_name_H-M   'P 1'
#
loop_
_entity.id
_entity.type
_entity.pdbx_description
1 polymer ?
#
loop_
_entity_poly.entity_id
_entity_poly.type
_entity_poly.pdbx_seq_one_letter_code
_entity_poly.pdbx_strand_id
1 'polypeptide(L)'
;MIIDHDTLLITFIMGKKDVPIHAFPEPILQWSAKLYQESWKIPYFQLIENDYCIGHQKCGGNAQYIQKDRWLHHTSFLWDYSDTYMNLLKMPEKKPKYRENRSHVEFLTRLKDHAPNYHDLIESLVQQLSKRANIVNFNFKTWEEKPHRKSTEKIILY
;
A
#
# COMPACT_ATOMS: atom_id res chain seq x y z
N MET A 1 3.76 5.06 -13.13
CA MET A 1 4.02 3.73 -12.54
C MET A 1 3.60 2.69 -13.55
N ILE A 2 4.30 1.57 -13.64
CA ILE A 2 3.85 0.42 -14.42
C ILE A 2 3.25 -0.59 -13.45
N ILE A 3 2.12 -1.19 -13.85
CA ILE A 3 1.52 -2.34 -13.17
C ILE A 3 1.71 -3.52 -14.10
N ASP A 4 2.26 -4.59 -13.55
CA ASP A 4 2.40 -5.89 -14.22
C ASP A 4 1.86 -7.01 -13.32
N HIS A 5 2.07 -8.25 -13.72
CA HIS A 5 1.61 -9.44 -13.01
C HIS A 5 2.28 -9.60 -11.64
N ASP A 6 3.42 -8.93 -11.41
CA ASP A 6 4.23 -9.00 -10.19
C ASP A 6 4.18 -7.67 -9.43
N THR A 7 3.02 -7.01 -9.47
CA THR A 7 2.73 -5.85 -8.64
C THR A 7 1.80 -6.26 -7.49
N LEU A 8 2.23 -6.07 -6.24
CA LEU A 8 1.39 -6.29 -5.07
C LEU A 8 0.59 -5.03 -4.75
N LEU A 9 -0.73 -5.10 -4.94
CA LEU A 9 -1.65 -3.98 -4.67
C LEU A 9 -2.33 -4.16 -3.32
N ILE A 10 -2.23 -3.15 -2.45
CA ILE A 10 -2.91 -3.13 -1.15
C ILE A 10 -3.72 -1.84 -1.06
N THR A 11 -5.02 -1.96 -0.77
CA THR A 11 -5.91 -0.80 -0.64
C THR A 11 -6.62 -0.83 0.71
N PHE A 12 -6.52 0.27 1.45
CA PHE A 12 -7.33 0.53 2.63
C PHE A 12 -8.45 1.50 2.28
N ILE A 13 -9.68 1.14 2.62
CA ILE A 13 -10.87 1.99 2.48
C ILE A 13 -11.46 2.13 3.88
N MET A 14 -11.40 3.32 4.46
CA MET A 14 -11.71 3.53 5.87
C MET A 14 -12.62 4.75 6.07
N GLY A 15 -13.51 4.68 7.06
CA GLY A 15 -14.16 5.87 7.59
C GLY A 15 -13.19 6.70 8.43
N LYS A 16 -13.37 8.02 8.44
CA LYS A 16 -12.51 8.93 9.23
C LYS A 16 -12.54 8.69 10.74
N LYS A 17 -13.60 8.05 11.22
CA LYS A 17 -13.80 7.75 12.65
C LYS A 17 -13.36 6.33 13.03
N ASP A 18 -13.04 5.49 12.05
CA ASP A 18 -12.73 4.07 12.29
C ASP A 18 -11.26 3.85 12.66
N VAL A 19 -10.40 4.83 12.35
CA VAL A 19 -8.98 4.82 12.69
C VAL A 19 -8.65 6.13 13.41
N PRO A 20 -7.94 6.11 14.57
CA PRO A 20 -7.65 7.31 15.36
C PRO A 20 -6.49 8.12 14.74
N ILE A 21 -6.63 8.52 13.48
CA ILE A 21 -5.67 9.36 12.75
C ILE A 21 -6.37 10.56 12.14
N HIS A 22 -5.65 11.66 11.98
CA HIS A 22 -6.15 12.78 11.20
C HIS A 22 -6.21 12.38 9.72
N ALA A 23 -7.38 12.46 9.09
CA ALA A 23 -7.56 12.07 7.69
C ALA A 23 -6.98 13.12 6.72
N PHE A 24 -5.66 13.17 6.65
CA PHE A 24 -4.85 14.01 5.79
C PHE A 24 -3.68 13.18 5.24
N PRO A 25 -3.04 13.55 4.12
CA PRO A 25 -2.13 12.63 3.44
C PRO A 25 -0.99 12.06 4.28
N GLU A 26 -0.29 12.94 4.99
CA GLU A 26 0.87 12.56 5.81
C GLU A 26 0.50 11.60 6.96
N PRO A 27 -0.51 11.89 7.82
CA PRO A 27 -0.91 10.93 8.86
C PRO A 27 -1.36 9.56 8.32
N ILE A 28 -2.03 9.53 7.16
CA ILE A 28 -2.45 8.26 6.53
C ILE A 28 -1.22 7.47 6.08
N LEU A 29 -0.23 8.14 5.46
CA LEU A 29 1.04 7.51 5.06
C LEU A 29 1.81 6.95 6.24
N GLN A 30 1.95 7.74 7.30
CA GLN A 30 2.64 7.32 8.52
C GLN A 30 1.93 6.12 9.17
N TRP A 31 0.60 6.14 9.19
CA TRP A 31 -0.19 5.02 9.70
C TRP A 31 0.03 3.73 8.92
N SER A 32 -0.03 3.78 7.59
CA SER A 32 0.18 2.60 6.75
C SER A 32 1.64 2.13 6.79
N ALA A 33 2.61 3.04 6.78
CA ALA A 33 4.03 2.70 6.94
C ALA A 33 4.29 1.95 8.24
N LYS A 34 3.76 2.46 9.37
CA LYS A 34 3.87 1.78 10.67
C LYS A 34 3.21 0.41 10.67
N LEU A 35 2.03 0.27 10.06
CA LEU A 35 1.36 -1.02 9.91
C LEU A 35 2.22 -2.01 9.11
N TYR A 36 2.79 -1.61 7.97
CA TYR A 36 3.66 -2.47 7.18
C TYR A 36 4.95 -2.84 7.93
N GLN A 37 5.60 -1.90 8.63
CA GLN A 37 6.78 -2.15 9.45
C GLN A 37 6.51 -3.21 10.53
N GLU A 38 5.43 -3.04 11.28
CA GLU A 38 5.03 -3.97 12.34
C GLU A 38 4.63 -5.35 11.81
N SER A 39 4.11 -5.41 10.58
CA SER A 39 3.67 -6.65 9.93
C SER A 39 4.83 -7.43 9.36
N TRP A 40 5.62 -6.78 8.50
CA TRP A 40 6.59 -7.47 7.65
C TRP A 40 7.96 -7.60 8.29
N LYS A 41 8.31 -6.69 9.21
CA LYS A 41 9.61 -6.68 9.89
C LYS A 41 10.81 -6.78 8.93
N ILE A 42 10.63 -6.29 7.71
CA ILE A 42 11.68 -6.20 6.70
C ILE A 42 12.73 -5.19 7.20
N PRO A 43 14.02 -5.57 7.31
CA PRO A 43 15.05 -4.66 7.74
C PRO A 43 15.10 -3.38 6.91
N TYR A 44 15.25 -2.23 7.57
CA TYR A 44 15.33 -0.91 6.92
C TYR A 44 14.10 -0.50 6.10
N PHE A 45 12.95 -1.16 6.27
CA PHE A 45 11.71 -0.70 5.68
C PHE A 45 11.24 0.61 6.35
N GLN A 46 11.05 1.65 5.55
CA GLN A 46 10.72 2.98 6.05
C GLN A 46 9.94 3.80 5.02
N LEU A 47 9.35 4.90 5.49
CA LEU A 47 8.82 5.94 4.63
C LEU A 47 9.91 7.00 4.42
N ILE A 48 10.20 7.34 3.16
CA ILE A 48 11.05 8.48 2.80
C ILE A 48 10.23 9.41 1.93
N GLU A 49 10.00 10.64 2.40
CA GLU A 49 9.03 11.56 1.81
C GLU A 49 7.66 10.86 1.67
N ASN A 50 7.20 10.58 0.44
CA ASN A 50 5.93 9.92 0.17
C ASN A 50 6.08 8.46 -0.33
N ASP A 51 7.27 7.88 -0.24
CA ASP A 51 7.60 6.60 -0.84
C ASP A 51 7.97 5.55 0.20
N TYR A 52 7.47 4.32 0.00
CA TYR A 52 7.91 3.17 0.78
C TYR A 52 9.27 2.71 0.25
N CYS A 53 10.23 2.62 1.15
CA CYS A 53 11.62 2.31 0.82
C CYS A 53 12.17 1.20 1.71
N ILE A 54 13.16 0.48 1.18
CA ILE A 54 14.04 -0.39 1.96
C ILE A 54 15.44 0.21 1.85
N GLY A 55 15.99 0.68 2.97
CA GLY A 55 17.13 1.59 2.93
C GLY A 55 16.77 2.84 2.14
N HIS A 56 17.54 3.17 1.10
CA HIS A 56 17.29 4.31 0.19
C HIS A 56 16.70 3.90 -1.17
N GLN A 57 16.27 2.65 -1.33
CA GLN A 57 15.65 2.17 -2.58
C GLN A 57 14.14 2.08 -2.41
N LYS A 58 13.41 2.62 -3.39
CA LYS A 58 11.95 2.63 -3.38
C LYS A 58 11.41 1.24 -3.73
N CYS A 59 10.54 0.70 -2.87
CA CYS A 59 9.84 -0.56 -3.08
C CYS A 59 8.32 -0.39 -3.24
N GLY A 60 7.79 0.81 -2.99
CA GLY A 60 6.36 1.06 -3.17
C GLY A 60 6.03 2.53 -3.34
N GLY A 61 5.01 2.80 -4.15
CA GLY A 61 4.38 4.11 -4.27
C GLY A 61 2.95 4.07 -3.78
N ASN A 62 2.34 5.24 -3.57
CA ASN A 62 0.96 5.32 -3.12
C ASN A 62 0.14 6.37 -3.88
N ALA A 63 -1.18 6.23 -3.76
CA ALA A 63 -2.16 7.24 -4.13
C ALA A 63 -3.28 7.27 -3.09
N GLN A 64 -3.81 8.47 -2.82
CA GLN A 64 -4.82 8.68 -1.80
C GLN A 64 -6.02 9.46 -2.34
N TYR A 65 -7.18 9.17 -1.77
CA TYR A 65 -8.41 9.91 -2.01
C TYR A 65 -9.12 10.17 -0.68
N ILE A 66 -9.31 11.44 -0.34
CA ILE A 66 -9.87 11.84 0.96
C ILE A 66 -11.15 12.63 0.70
N GLN A 67 -12.25 12.18 1.32
CA GLN A 67 -13.58 12.78 1.21
C GLN A 67 -14.10 13.17 2.59
N LYS A 68 -15.34 13.68 2.68
CA LYS A 68 -15.92 14.17 3.94
C LYS A 68 -15.80 13.16 5.09
N ASP A 69 -16.28 11.92 4.90
CA ASP A 69 -16.41 10.93 5.98
C ASP A 69 -15.53 9.68 5.79
N ARG A 70 -14.76 9.61 4.70
CA ARG A 70 -13.95 8.44 4.33
C ARG A 70 -12.67 8.83 3.62
N TRP A 71 -11.71 7.91 3.63
CA TRP A 71 -10.49 8.00 2.85
C TRP A 71 -10.14 6.64 2.26
N LEU A 72 -9.38 6.70 1.17
CA LEU A 72 -8.78 5.55 0.50
C LEU A 72 -7.29 5.78 0.44
N HIS A 73 -6.52 4.76 0.82
CA HIS A 73 -5.07 4.71 0.67
C HIS A 73 -4.72 3.47 -0.15
N HIS A 74 -4.19 3.69 -1.34
CA HIS A 74 -3.78 2.64 -2.25
C HIS A 74 -2.26 2.62 -2.32
N THR A 75 -1.67 1.46 -2.05
CA THR A 75 -0.24 1.23 -2.22
C THR A 75 -0.01 0.22 -3.33
N SER A 76 0.97 0.51 -4.17
CA SER A 76 1.45 -0.40 -5.20
C SER A 76 2.90 -0.74 -4.90
N PHE A 77 3.11 -1.97 -4.42
CA PHE A 77 4.42 -2.50 -4.12
C PHE A 77 5.00 -3.19 -5.34
N LEU A 78 6.28 -2.91 -5.56
CA LEU A 78 7.13 -3.49 -6.59
C LEU A 78 7.54 -4.90 -6.15
N TRP A 79 6.68 -5.91 -6.34
CA TRP A 79 6.99 -7.26 -5.88
C TRP A 79 8.15 -7.88 -6.67
N ASP A 80 7.99 -8.05 -7.98
CA ASP A 80 9.03 -8.58 -8.89
C ASP A 80 8.95 -7.95 -10.28
N TYR A 81 9.05 -6.62 -10.36
CA TYR A 81 8.90 -5.92 -11.64
C TYR A 81 9.88 -6.40 -12.71
N SER A 82 9.41 -6.38 -13.96
CA SER A 82 10.24 -6.63 -15.13
C SER A 82 11.14 -5.42 -15.47
N ASP A 83 12.45 -5.64 -15.62
CA ASP A 83 13.36 -4.60 -16.10
C ASP A 83 12.99 -4.12 -17.51
N THR A 84 12.51 -5.03 -18.36
CA THR A 84 12.02 -4.71 -19.71
C THR A 84 10.88 -3.69 -19.66
N TYR A 85 9.92 -3.89 -18.76
CA TYR A 85 8.83 -2.93 -18.61
C TYR A 85 9.30 -1.64 -17.93
N MET A 86 10.16 -1.71 -16.90
CA MET A 86 10.68 -0.51 -16.25
C MET A 86 11.47 0.41 -17.20
N ASN A 87 12.13 -0.15 -18.21
CA ASN A 87 12.81 0.62 -19.26
C ASN A 87 11.87 1.45 -20.14
N LEU A 88 10.55 1.20 -20.11
CA LEU A 88 9.56 2.04 -20.78
C LEU A 88 9.30 3.36 -20.04
N LEU A 89 9.71 3.48 -18.77
CA LEU A 89 9.52 4.70 -17.98
C LEU A 89 10.59 5.74 -18.31
N LYS A 90 10.13 6.92 -18.70
CA LYS A 90 10.98 8.11 -18.77
C LYS A 90 11.37 8.57 -17.36
N MET A 91 12.54 9.19 -17.24
CA MET A 91 12.92 9.87 -16.00
C MET A 91 11.91 10.98 -15.69
N PRO A 92 11.34 11.02 -14.48
CA PRO A 92 10.36 12.04 -14.14
C PRO A 92 11.03 13.41 -13.95
N GLU A 93 10.36 14.48 -14.40
CA GLU A 93 10.82 15.87 -14.22
C GLU A 93 10.89 16.26 -12.75
N LYS A 94 9.86 15.86 -11.98
CA LYS A 94 9.81 16.01 -10.52
C LYS A 94 10.20 14.70 -9.87
N LYS A 95 11.28 14.73 -9.10
CA LYS A 95 11.82 13.58 -8.37
C LYS A 95 12.15 13.97 -6.93
N PRO A 96 12.00 13.04 -5.98
CA PRO A 96 12.34 13.31 -4.60
C PRO A 96 13.85 13.52 -4.47
N LYS A 97 14.29 14.31 -3.48
CA LYS A 97 15.71 14.70 -3.37
C LYS A 97 16.60 13.49 -3.13
N TYR A 98 16.14 12.55 -2.30
CA TYR A 98 16.86 11.32 -1.96
C TYR A 98 17.03 10.36 -3.15
N ARG A 99 16.38 10.61 -4.30
CA ARG A 99 16.68 9.86 -5.52
C ARG A 99 18.11 10.07 -5.99
N GLU A 100 18.69 11.24 -5.73
CA GLU A 100 20.09 11.54 -6.06
C GLU A 100 20.42 11.27 -7.54
N ASN A 101 19.47 11.56 -8.44
CA ASN A 101 19.59 11.32 -9.89
C ASN A 101 19.82 9.86 -10.31
N ARG A 102 19.72 8.89 -9.40
CA ARG A 102 19.82 7.46 -9.70
C ARG A 102 18.88 7.05 -10.83
N SER A 103 19.37 6.13 -11.66
CA SER A 103 18.57 5.47 -12.69
C SER A 103 17.40 4.69 -12.05
N HIS A 104 16.45 4.21 -12.85
CA HIS A 104 15.37 3.37 -12.30
C HIS A 104 15.90 2.12 -11.61
N VAL A 105 16.90 1.46 -12.20
CA VAL A 105 17.49 0.22 -11.68
C VAL A 105 18.18 0.45 -10.33
N GLU A 106 18.87 1.57 -10.15
CA GLU A 106 19.56 1.90 -8.90
C GLU A 106 18.62 2.46 -7.82
N PHE A 107 17.52 3.10 -8.24
CA PHE A 107 16.59 3.76 -7.34
C PHE A 107 15.52 2.82 -6.78
N LEU A 108 15.13 1.79 -7.53
CA LEU A 108 14.09 0.86 -7.14
C LEU A 108 14.68 -0.40 -6.51
N THR A 109 13.87 -1.09 -5.71
CA THR A 109 14.15 -2.46 -5.26
C THR A 109 12.88 -3.29 -5.38
N ARG A 110 13.06 -4.57 -5.70
CA ARG A 110 11.97 -5.56 -5.66
C ARG A 110 11.73 -5.96 -4.21
N LEU A 111 10.48 -6.18 -3.84
CA LEU A 111 10.11 -6.59 -2.49
C LEU A 111 10.41 -8.08 -2.25
N LYS A 112 10.38 -8.91 -3.31
CA LYS A 112 10.70 -10.35 -3.22
C LYS A 112 12.14 -10.62 -2.76
N ASP A 113 13.05 -9.68 -2.98
CA ASP A 113 14.45 -9.83 -2.58
C ASP A 113 14.63 -9.67 -1.05
N HIS A 114 13.57 -9.22 -0.36
CA HIS A 114 13.55 -8.96 1.09
C HIS A 114 12.47 -9.77 1.83
N ALA A 115 11.71 -10.59 1.12
CA ALA A 115 10.63 -11.39 1.68
C ALA A 115 10.51 -12.73 0.94
N PRO A 116 10.27 -13.85 1.63
CA PRO A 116 10.27 -15.18 1.02
C PRO A 116 9.21 -15.34 -0.08
N ASN A 117 8.00 -14.82 0.15
CA ASN A 117 6.92 -14.79 -0.82
C ASN A 117 5.89 -13.71 -0.43
N TYR A 118 5.00 -13.31 -1.35
CA TYR A 118 4.00 -12.28 -1.09
C TYR A 118 2.86 -12.77 -0.19
N HIS A 119 2.63 -14.09 -0.13
CA HIS A 119 1.58 -14.67 0.71
C HIS A 119 1.88 -14.45 2.19
N ASP A 120 3.11 -14.70 2.63
CA ASP A 120 3.56 -14.48 4.01
C ASP A 120 3.44 -13.00 4.42
N LEU A 121 3.67 -12.07 3.48
CA LEU A 121 3.48 -10.64 3.72
C LEU A 121 2.01 -10.29 3.92
N ILE A 122 1.11 -10.89 3.14
CA ILE A 122 -0.34 -10.72 3.28
C ILE A 122 -0.80 -11.34 4.61
N GLU A 123 -0.39 -12.56 4.93
CA GLU A 123 -0.74 -13.24 6.17
C GLU A 123 -0.27 -12.44 7.40
N SER A 124 0.98 -11.99 7.40
CA SER A 124 1.53 -11.18 8.49
C SER A 124 0.79 -9.85 8.64
N LEU A 125 0.35 -9.24 7.53
CA LEU A 125 -0.47 -8.02 7.55
C LEU A 125 -1.86 -8.29 8.13
N VAL A 126 -2.52 -9.38 7.73
CA VAL A 126 -3.80 -9.82 8.30
C VAL A 126 -3.66 -10.10 9.79
N GLN A 127 -2.59 -10.77 10.22
CA GLN A 127 -2.29 -11.03 11.63
C GLN A 127 -2.03 -9.75 12.44
N GLN A 128 -1.47 -8.70 11.84
CA GLN A 128 -1.35 -7.43 12.56
C GLN A 128 -2.65 -6.64 12.59
N LEU A 129 -3.44 -6.69 11.52
CA LEU A 129 -4.76 -6.07 11.48
C LEU A 129 -5.72 -6.73 12.49
N SER A 130 -5.64 -8.04 12.68
CA SER A 130 -6.49 -8.77 13.63
C SER A 130 -6.26 -8.39 15.10
N LYS A 131 -5.11 -7.79 15.43
CA LYS A 131 -4.86 -7.21 16.77
C LYS A 131 -5.59 -5.88 16.99
N ARG A 132 -6.12 -5.29 15.93
CA ARG A 132 -6.72 -3.95 15.92
C ARG A 132 -8.21 -3.96 15.55
N ALA A 133 -8.68 -4.99 14.85
CA ALA A 133 -10.04 -5.13 14.39
C ALA A 133 -10.42 -6.61 14.19
N ASN A 134 -11.73 -6.89 14.22
CA ASN A 134 -12.25 -8.19 13.77
C ASN A 134 -12.13 -8.29 12.24
N ILE A 135 -11.49 -9.34 11.76
CA ILE A 135 -11.27 -9.56 10.33
C ILE A 135 -12.26 -10.60 9.80
N VAL A 136 -12.99 -10.23 8.75
CA VAL A 136 -13.88 -11.11 8.03
C VAL A 136 -13.40 -11.18 6.59
N ASN A 137 -13.18 -12.40 6.10
CA ASN A 137 -12.83 -12.62 4.70
C ASN A 137 -14.05 -12.35 3.81
N PHE A 138 -13.86 -11.53 2.80
CA PHE A 138 -14.89 -11.21 1.82
C PHE A 138 -14.51 -11.77 0.45
N ASN A 139 -15.45 -12.45 -0.20
CA ASN A 139 -15.25 -12.97 -1.55
C ASN A 139 -16.16 -12.20 -2.53
N PHE A 140 -15.55 -11.51 -3.49
CA PHE A 140 -16.30 -10.79 -4.53
C PHE A 140 -17.15 -11.71 -5.40
N LYS A 141 -16.79 -13.00 -5.53
CA LYS A 141 -17.59 -13.96 -6.31
C LYS A 141 -18.96 -14.24 -5.68
N THR A 142 -19.11 -13.99 -4.38
CA THR A 142 -20.36 -14.19 -3.65
C THR A 142 -21.10 -12.87 -3.41
N TRP A 143 -20.64 -11.77 -4.01
CA TRP A 143 -21.27 -10.45 -3.86
C TRP A 143 -22.30 -10.22 -4.95
N GLU A 144 -23.53 -9.87 -4.54
CA GLU A 144 -24.60 -9.47 -5.44
C GLU A 144 -24.73 -7.94 -5.45
N GLU A 145 -24.78 -7.36 -6.65
CA GLU A 145 -24.92 -5.92 -6.82
C GLU A 145 -26.31 -5.44 -6.34
N LYS A 146 -26.31 -4.52 -5.37
CA LYS A 146 -27.53 -3.85 -4.89
C LYS A 146 -27.68 -2.47 -5.55
N PRO A 147 -28.92 -1.95 -5.76
CA PRO A 147 -29.14 -0.62 -6.34
C PRO A 147 -28.39 0.51 -5.61
N HIS A 148 -27.69 1.36 -6.36
CA HIS A 148 -26.77 2.41 -5.86
C HIS A 148 -27.34 3.33 -4.76
N ARG A 149 -28.65 3.60 -4.75
CA ARG A 149 -29.27 4.49 -3.74
C ARG A 149 -29.39 3.87 -2.33
N LYS A 150 -29.05 2.59 -2.14
CA LYS A 150 -29.09 1.89 -0.84
C LYS A 150 -27.88 0.96 -0.59
N SER A 151 -26.76 1.16 -1.29
CA SER A 151 -25.65 0.19 -1.25
C SER A 151 -24.68 0.36 -0.07
N THR A 152 -24.78 1.44 0.72
CA THR A 152 -23.94 1.64 1.91
C THR A 152 -24.71 1.24 3.16
N GLU A 153 -24.57 -0.02 3.58
CA GLU A 153 -25.07 -0.51 4.87
C GLU A 153 -23.90 -0.58 5.85
N LYS A 154 -24.02 0.06 7.02
CA LYS A 154 -23.04 -0.11 8.10
C LYS A 154 -23.29 -1.46 8.77
N ILE A 155 -22.43 -2.43 8.51
CA ILE A 155 -22.47 -3.72 9.19
C ILE A 155 -21.85 -3.53 10.59
N ILE A 156 -22.67 -3.67 11.63
CA ILE A 156 -22.19 -3.71 13.02
C ILE A 156 -21.95 -5.18 13.34
N LEU A 157 -20.68 -5.57 13.39
CA LEU A 157 -20.29 -6.89 13.89
C LEU A 157 -20.20 -6.77 15.42
N TYR A 158 -21.06 -7.52 16.12
CA TYR A 158 -21.06 -7.62 17.58
C TYR A 158 -19.95 -8.56 18.07
#